data_AF-A0A1H8XIE9-F1
#
_entry.id   AF-A0A1H8XIE9-F1
#
_cell.length_a   1.000
_cell.length_b   1.000
_cell.length_c   1.000
_cell.angle_alpha   90.00
_cell.angle_beta   90.00
_cell.angle_gamma   90.00
#
_symmetry.space_group_name_H-M   'P 1'
#
loop_
_entity.id
_entity.type
_entity.pdbx_description
1 polymer ?
#
loop_
_entity_poly.entity_id
_entity_poly.type
_entity_poly.pdbx_seq_one_letter_code
_entity_poly.pdbx_strand_id
1 'polypeptide(L)'
;MKPQIKPFLKVLVLFALAIGNTLFGGCKKAALSPSSVLHDTVRLVHDSIIYVKDTSNTVTDTAALIPISLIGLRSDSGYCYKIGYHLPVIGDSNDKPNTSTLRLFENGVELSPAHSNHKSIRVYGLGQFSHWGDELYFSTSDNTSPLNNGRKYSYKMK
;
A
#
# COMPACT_ATOMS: atom_id res chain seq x y z
N MET A 1 21.79 51.90 26.01
CA MET A 1 21.96 50.49 26.42
C MET A 1 22.37 49.68 25.18
N LYS A 2 23.67 49.37 25.06
CA LYS A 2 24.24 48.34 24.16
C LYS A 2 24.79 47.22 25.07
N PRO A 3 25.12 45.99 24.63
CA PRO A 3 24.88 45.28 23.36
C PRO A 3 24.25 43.88 23.66
N GLN A 4 24.02 42.95 22.72
CA GLN A 4 25.00 41.92 22.30
C GLN A 4 24.51 41.20 21.04
N ILE A 5 25.32 41.28 19.98
CA ILE A 5 25.24 40.47 18.77
C ILE A 5 25.95 39.14 19.07
N LYS A 6 25.30 38.00 18.83
CA LYS A 6 25.98 36.69 18.84
C LYS A 6 26.33 36.31 17.40
N PRO A 7 27.63 36.20 17.04
CA PRO A 7 28.01 35.64 15.76
C PRO A 7 28.07 34.11 15.81
N PHE A 8 27.45 33.50 14.80
CA PHE A 8 28.07 32.52 13.90
C PHE A 8 28.89 31.38 14.51
N LEU A 9 28.35 30.16 14.45
CA LEU A 9 29.19 28.98 14.36
C LEU A 9 28.61 27.99 13.35
N LYS A 10 29.14 28.07 12.12
CA LYS A 10 29.04 27.02 11.11
C LYS A 10 29.81 25.81 11.63
N VAL A 11 29.12 24.70 11.86
CA VAL A 11 29.77 23.40 12.03
C VAL A 11 29.58 22.63 10.72
N LEU A 12 30.56 22.82 9.84
CA LEU A 12 30.84 21.98 8.69
C LEU A 12 31.55 20.74 9.23
N VAL A 13 30.92 19.58 9.14
CA VAL A 13 31.60 18.29 9.35
C VAL A 13 31.43 17.47 8.08
N LEU A 14 32.47 17.57 7.24
CA LEU A 14 32.78 16.62 6.18
C LEU A 14 33.40 15.39 6.84
N PHE A 15 32.73 14.24 6.74
CA PHE A 15 33.40 12.94 6.82
C PHE A 15 33.08 12.17 5.55
N ALA A 16 34.00 12.26 4.60
CA ALA A 16 34.19 11.22 3.61
C ALA A 16 35.02 10.11 4.28
N LEU A 17 34.63 8.84 4.11
CA LEU A 17 35.58 7.80 3.76
C LEU A 17 34.84 6.57 3.22
N ALA A 18 35.30 6.14 2.05
CA ALA A 18 34.85 4.98 1.32
C ALA A 18 35.36 3.68 1.94
N ILE A 19 34.50 2.66 1.97
CA ILE A 19 34.81 1.23 2.12
C ILE A 19 33.65 0.55 1.39
N GLY A 20 33.74 -0.37 0.44
CA GLY A 20 34.80 -1.15 -0.19
C GLY A 20 34.04 -2.20 -1.03
N ASN A 21 34.50 -2.49 -2.25
CA ASN A 21 33.90 -3.50 -3.13
C ASN A 21 33.93 -4.91 -2.51
N THR A 22 32.89 -5.70 -2.72
CA THR A 22 33.04 -7.15 -2.99
C THR A 22 31.89 -7.71 -3.83
N LEU A 23 32.28 -8.27 -4.99
CA LEU A 23 31.54 -9.20 -5.82
C LEU A 23 31.25 -10.50 -5.05
N PHE A 24 30.01 -10.98 -5.11
CA PHE A 24 29.59 -12.39 -5.12
C PHE A 24 28.22 -12.37 -5.81
N GLY A 25 27.81 -13.22 -6.74
CA GLY A 25 28.25 -14.52 -7.22
C GLY A 25 26.98 -15.09 -7.86
N GLY A 26 27.04 -15.50 -9.13
CA GLY A 26 25.87 -15.95 -9.87
C GLY A 26 25.29 -17.24 -9.31
N CYS A 27 23.96 -17.33 -9.27
CA CYS A 27 23.24 -18.60 -9.18
C CYS A 27 22.50 -18.83 -10.50
N LYS A 28 23.08 -19.66 -11.36
CA LYS A 28 22.32 -20.34 -12.42
C LYS A 28 21.67 -21.56 -11.79
N LYS A 29 20.36 -21.74 -11.96
CA LYS A 29 19.74 -23.06 -11.81
C LYS A 29 18.87 -23.33 -13.03
N ALA A 30 19.35 -24.25 -13.85
CA ALA A 30 18.63 -24.81 -14.99
C ALA A 30 17.77 -26.00 -14.52
N ALA A 31 16.65 -26.17 -15.24
CA ALA A 31 15.92 -27.39 -15.56
C ALA A 31 15.48 -28.35 -14.43
N LEU A 32 14.17 -28.60 -14.36
CA LEU A 32 13.55 -29.85 -14.83
C LEU A 32 12.04 -29.81 -14.55
N SER A 33 11.25 -30.02 -15.60
CA SER A 33 9.86 -30.42 -15.48
C SER A 33 9.78 -31.86 -14.95
N PRO A 34 8.63 -32.23 -14.37
CA PRO A 34 8.05 -33.52 -14.72
C PRO A 34 6.77 -33.28 -15.52
N SER A 35 6.83 -33.70 -16.77
CA SER A 35 5.68 -33.96 -17.61
C SER A 35 4.97 -35.23 -17.14
N SER A 36 3.69 -35.33 -17.52
CA SER A 36 2.86 -36.54 -17.61
C SER A 36 2.15 -37.02 -16.35
N VAL A 37 0.93 -37.54 -16.38
CA VAL A 37 -0.16 -37.62 -17.38
C VAL A 37 -1.33 -38.08 -16.50
N LEU A 38 -2.52 -37.49 -16.65
CA LEU A 38 -3.73 -38.29 -16.57
C LEU A 38 -4.72 -37.77 -17.60
N HIS A 39 -5.12 -38.74 -18.42
CA HIS A 39 -5.87 -38.69 -19.65
C HIS A 39 -7.35 -38.36 -19.43
N ASP A 40 -7.99 -37.99 -20.54
CA ASP A 40 -9.42 -38.16 -20.85
C ASP A 40 -10.40 -37.21 -20.12
N THR A 41 -11.26 -36.42 -20.76
CA THR A 41 -11.75 -36.37 -22.15
C THR A 41 -12.20 -34.94 -22.45
N VAL A 42 -11.76 -34.36 -23.56
CA VAL A 42 -12.32 -33.11 -24.08
C VAL A 42 -13.69 -33.40 -24.69
N ARG A 43 -14.77 -32.99 -24.00
CA ARG A 43 -16.09 -32.82 -24.64
C ARG A 43 -16.24 -31.34 -25.00
N LEU A 44 -16.10 -31.04 -26.29
CA LEU A 44 -16.53 -29.77 -26.86
C LEU A 44 -18.06 -29.75 -26.84
N VAL A 45 -18.64 -29.12 -25.83
CA VAL A 45 -20.03 -28.68 -25.88
C VAL A 45 -19.97 -27.18 -26.11
N HIS A 46 -20.35 -26.78 -27.32
CA HIS A 46 -20.68 -25.40 -27.64
C HIS A 46 -21.78 -24.90 -26.69
N ASP A 47 -21.77 -23.58 -26.50
CA ASP A 47 -22.75 -22.72 -25.84
C ASP A 47 -22.66 -22.46 -24.34
N SER A 48 -22.60 -21.14 -24.08
CA SER A 48 -22.82 -20.42 -22.83
C SER A 48 -21.62 -20.27 -21.89
N ILE A 49 -20.93 -19.13 -21.98
CA ILE A 49 -20.08 -18.63 -20.90
C ILE A 49 -20.98 -18.38 -19.68
N ILE A 50 -20.97 -19.32 -18.74
CA ILE A 50 -21.52 -19.11 -17.39
C ILE A 50 -20.52 -18.22 -16.66
N TYR A 51 -20.90 -16.98 -16.36
CA TYR A 51 -20.24 -16.19 -15.32
C TYR A 51 -20.48 -16.92 -13.98
N VAL A 52 -19.52 -17.73 -13.55
CA VAL A 52 -19.52 -18.25 -12.18
C VAL A 52 -19.20 -17.05 -11.28
N LYS A 53 -20.24 -16.46 -10.68
CA LYS A 53 -20.06 -15.71 -9.43
C LYS A 53 -19.55 -16.72 -8.41
N ASP A 54 -18.25 -16.76 -8.20
CA ASP A 54 -17.70 -17.52 -7.09
C ASP A 54 -18.29 -16.95 -5.80
N THR A 55 -19.24 -17.70 -5.27
CA THR A 55 -19.98 -17.39 -4.06
C THR A 55 -19.26 -18.14 -2.96
N SER A 56 -18.13 -17.61 -2.52
CA SER A 56 -17.47 -18.09 -1.31
C SER A 56 -18.31 -17.67 -0.10
N ASN A 57 -19.22 -18.56 0.30
CA ASN A 57 -19.80 -18.58 1.64
C ASN A 57 -18.67 -18.63 2.67
N THR A 58 -18.45 -17.55 3.42
CA THR A 58 -17.75 -17.60 4.71
C THR A 58 -18.71 -17.14 5.79
N VAL A 59 -19.12 -18.11 6.60
CA VAL A 59 -19.91 -17.94 7.82
C VAL A 59 -19.11 -17.07 8.80
N THR A 60 -19.86 -16.19 9.46
CA THR A 60 -19.54 -15.14 10.46
C THR A 60 -18.25 -15.25 11.30
N ASP A 61 -17.68 -14.06 11.51
CA ASP A 61 -16.70 -13.66 12.54
C ASP A 61 -15.20 -13.70 12.21
N THR A 62 -14.87 -13.13 11.06
CA THR A 62 -13.65 -12.33 10.88
C THR A 62 -14.01 -11.29 9.83
N ALA A 63 -14.02 -10.00 10.14
CA ALA A 63 -14.33 -8.98 9.12
C ALA A 63 -13.38 -9.17 7.93
N ALA A 64 -13.91 -9.71 6.83
CA ALA A 64 -13.15 -10.08 5.66
C ALA A 64 -12.47 -8.83 5.10
N LEU A 65 -11.16 -8.92 4.83
CA LEU A 65 -10.42 -7.81 4.24
C LEU A 65 -10.93 -7.58 2.82
N ILE A 66 -11.39 -6.36 2.54
CA ILE A 66 -11.85 -5.92 1.24
C ILE A 66 -10.62 -5.48 0.43
N PRO A 67 -10.32 -6.09 -0.73
CA PRO A 67 -9.17 -5.68 -1.54
C PRO A 67 -9.36 -4.28 -2.12
N ILE A 68 -8.29 -3.50 -2.13
CA ILE A 68 -8.24 -2.19 -2.80
C ILE A 68 -7.84 -2.42 -4.26
N SER A 69 -8.70 -1.95 -5.17
CA SER A 69 -8.34 -1.92 -6.59
C SER A 69 -7.32 -0.81 -6.83
N LEU A 70 -6.17 -1.17 -7.40
CA LEU A 70 -5.17 -0.21 -7.85
C LEU A 70 -5.56 0.44 -9.20
N ILE A 71 -6.62 -0.07 -9.85
CA ILE A 71 -7.16 0.54 -11.05
C ILE A 71 -7.73 1.91 -10.69
N GLY A 72 -7.27 2.94 -11.38
CA GLY A 72 -7.69 4.31 -11.13
C GLY A 72 -7.07 4.94 -9.88
N LEU A 73 -6.11 4.27 -9.21
CA LEU A 73 -5.31 4.89 -8.16
C LEU A 73 -4.55 6.11 -8.72
N ARG A 74 -4.64 7.23 -8.03
CA ARG A 74 -4.04 8.51 -8.44
C ARG A 74 -2.95 8.90 -7.47
N SER A 75 -1.84 9.40 -7.99
CA SER A 75 -0.90 10.17 -7.16
C SER A 75 -1.55 11.51 -6.83
N ASP A 76 -1.56 11.88 -5.55
CA ASP A 76 -2.05 13.17 -5.08
C ASP A 76 -0.88 14.17 -4.98
N SER A 77 0.18 13.82 -4.23
CA SER A 77 1.49 14.50 -4.23
C SER A 77 2.48 13.75 -3.33
N GLY A 78 3.79 13.88 -3.55
CA GLY A 78 4.82 13.25 -2.72
C GLY A 78 4.61 11.75 -2.59
N TYR A 79 4.51 11.24 -1.35
CA TYR A 79 4.23 9.83 -1.07
C TYR A 79 2.73 9.48 -0.97
N CYS A 80 1.84 10.44 -1.22
CA CYS A 80 0.40 10.29 -1.07
C CYS A 80 -0.26 9.78 -2.35
N TYR A 81 -1.06 8.72 -2.20
CA TYR A 81 -1.91 8.13 -3.21
C TYR A 81 -3.36 8.13 -2.76
N LYS A 82 -4.27 8.20 -3.72
CA LYS A 82 -5.72 8.19 -3.52
C LYS A 82 -6.37 7.14 -4.38
N ILE A 83 -7.30 6.37 -3.80
CA ILE A 83 -8.07 5.36 -4.53
C ILE A 83 -8.97 5.99 -5.61
N GLY A 84 -9.23 5.24 -6.67
CA GLY A 84 -9.98 5.72 -7.85
C GLY A 84 -11.50 5.70 -7.71
N TYR A 85 -12.03 5.33 -6.55
CA TYR A 85 -13.46 5.12 -6.30
C TYR A 85 -13.82 5.57 -4.87
N HIS A 86 -15.11 5.80 -4.63
CA HIS A 86 -15.62 6.22 -3.33
C HIS A 86 -15.91 5.01 -2.43
N LEU A 87 -15.57 5.12 -1.16
CA LEU A 87 -15.90 4.13 -0.14
C LEU A 87 -17.37 4.25 0.26
N PRO A 88 -18.02 3.14 0.65
CA PRO A 88 -19.45 3.14 0.99
C PRO A 88 -19.77 3.77 2.36
N VAL A 89 -18.76 4.04 3.18
CA VAL A 89 -18.90 4.62 4.52
C VAL A 89 -18.11 5.92 4.57
N ILE A 90 -18.68 6.94 5.19
CA ILE A 90 -18.01 8.22 5.40
C ILE A 90 -17.00 8.11 6.55
N GLY A 91 -15.77 8.52 6.28
CA GLY A 91 -14.69 8.67 7.22
C GLY A 91 -14.67 10.03 7.91
N ASP A 92 -13.46 10.50 8.17
CA ASP A 92 -13.20 11.72 8.92
C ASP A 92 -13.61 12.98 8.16
N SER A 93 -13.82 14.03 8.94
CA SER A 93 -14.06 15.38 8.46
C SER A 93 -13.47 16.40 9.44
N ASN A 94 -13.54 17.69 9.10
CA ASN A 94 -13.14 18.75 10.03
C ASN A 94 -13.95 18.72 11.34
N ASP A 95 -15.24 18.39 11.27
CA ASP A 95 -16.12 18.33 12.44
C ASP A 95 -15.95 17.04 13.24
N LYS A 96 -15.54 15.96 12.57
CA LYS A 96 -15.38 14.61 13.14
C LYS A 96 -14.05 14.00 12.70
N PRO A 97 -12.91 14.44 13.27
CA PRO A 97 -11.58 14.10 12.75
C PRO A 97 -11.12 12.66 13.05
N ASN A 98 -11.85 11.90 13.87
CA ASN A 98 -11.50 10.54 14.26
C ASN A 98 -12.73 9.60 14.24
N THR A 99 -13.68 9.83 13.32
CA THR A 99 -14.89 8.99 13.24
C THR A 99 -14.70 7.75 12.36
N SER A 100 -13.69 7.74 11.49
CA SER A 100 -13.40 6.59 10.65
C SER A 100 -12.97 5.39 11.50
N THR A 101 -13.52 4.21 11.19
CA THR A 101 -13.08 2.93 11.78
C THR A 101 -12.27 2.09 10.80
N LEU A 102 -11.85 2.68 9.67
CA LEU A 102 -11.13 2.00 8.62
C LEU A 102 -9.73 1.59 9.09
N ARG A 103 -9.39 0.32 8.88
CA ARG A 103 -8.05 -0.23 9.06
C ARG A 103 -7.50 -0.60 7.68
N LEU A 104 -6.30 -0.16 7.37
CA LEU A 104 -5.63 -0.36 6.08
C LEU A 104 -4.51 -1.38 6.22
N PHE A 105 -4.33 -2.24 5.22
CA PHE A 105 -3.34 -3.31 5.23
C PHE A 105 -2.53 -3.32 3.93
N GLU A 106 -1.24 -3.57 4.06
CA GLU A 106 -0.30 -3.85 2.97
C GLU A 106 0.23 -5.27 3.16
N ASN A 107 -0.03 -6.16 2.21
CA ASN A 107 0.27 -7.59 2.30
C ASN A 107 -0.24 -8.25 3.61
N GLY A 108 -1.36 -7.76 4.14
CA GLY A 108 -1.95 -8.23 5.40
C GLY A 108 -1.32 -7.64 6.66
N VAL A 109 -0.27 -6.82 6.55
CA VAL A 109 0.29 -6.04 7.67
C VAL A 109 -0.44 -4.71 7.75
N GLU A 110 -0.94 -4.37 8.94
CA GLU A 110 -1.65 -3.11 9.14
C GLU A 110 -0.72 -1.91 8.96
N LEU A 111 -1.17 -0.97 8.13
CA LEU A 111 -0.53 0.32 7.94
C LEU A 111 -0.99 1.30 9.03
N SER A 112 -0.08 2.17 9.42
CA SER A 112 -0.29 3.18 10.46
C SER A 112 0.74 4.29 10.28
N PRO A 113 0.55 5.49 10.87
CA PRO A 113 -0.64 5.97 11.60
C PRO A 113 -1.93 6.15 10.78
N ALA A 114 -3.09 5.85 11.40
CA ALA A 114 -4.42 6.22 10.92
C ALA A 114 -4.72 7.71 11.18
N HIS A 115 -5.78 8.26 10.58
CA HIS A 115 -6.24 9.65 10.77
C HIS A 115 -5.16 10.70 10.48
N SER A 116 -4.23 10.39 9.58
CA SER A 116 -3.11 11.27 9.28
C SER A 116 -3.56 12.48 8.48
N ASN A 117 -3.01 13.67 8.78
CA ASN A 117 -3.22 14.84 7.93
C ASN A 117 -2.62 14.59 6.53
N HIS A 118 -3.31 15.00 5.47
CA HIS A 118 -2.84 14.79 4.09
C HIS A 118 -1.44 15.37 3.84
N LYS A 119 -1.09 16.49 4.48
CA LYS A 119 0.27 17.06 4.41
C LYS A 119 1.32 16.08 4.95
N SER A 120 1.04 15.41 6.07
CA SER A 120 1.96 14.44 6.67
C SER A 120 2.15 13.21 5.78
N ILE A 121 1.07 12.72 5.14
CA ILE A 121 1.14 11.62 4.19
C ILE A 121 2.02 12.00 2.99
N ARG A 122 1.82 13.19 2.42
CA ARG A 122 2.61 13.68 1.27
C ARG A 122 4.10 13.80 1.58
N VAL A 123 4.43 14.35 2.76
CA VAL A 123 5.80 14.70 3.13
C VAL A 123 6.58 13.51 3.69
N TYR A 124 5.98 12.73 4.58
CA TYR A 124 6.67 11.67 5.29
C TYR A 124 6.31 10.29 4.77
N GLY A 125 5.03 10.07 4.44
CA GLY A 125 4.52 8.77 4.04
C GLY A 125 4.65 7.73 5.17
N LEU A 126 5.37 6.63 4.93
CA LEU A 126 5.68 5.56 5.90
C LEU A 126 4.44 4.81 6.41
N GLY A 127 3.49 4.51 5.53
CA GLY A 127 2.26 3.80 5.89
C GLY A 127 1.17 4.67 6.51
N GLN A 128 1.38 5.99 6.61
CA GLN A 128 0.32 6.91 7.04
C GLN A 128 -0.86 6.87 6.07
N PHE A 129 -2.08 6.94 6.62
CA PHE A 129 -3.30 7.03 5.83
C PHE A 129 -4.38 7.91 6.47
N SER A 130 -5.33 8.34 5.65
CA SER A 130 -6.51 9.13 6.01
C SER A 130 -7.72 8.64 5.22
N HIS A 131 -8.78 8.29 5.94
CA HIS A 131 -10.08 8.04 5.33
C HIS A 131 -10.91 9.31 5.55
N TRP A 132 -11.03 10.14 4.51
CA TRP A 132 -11.58 11.49 4.60
C TRP A 132 -12.79 11.62 3.68
N GLY A 133 -13.97 11.92 4.24
CA GLY A 133 -15.21 11.82 3.48
C GLY A 133 -15.40 10.38 2.97
N ASP A 134 -15.64 10.21 1.68
CA ASP A 134 -15.73 8.90 1.01
C ASP A 134 -14.43 8.50 0.30
N GLU A 135 -13.31 9.15 0.62
CA GLU A 135 -12.04 8.97 -0.08
C GLU A 135 -10.97 8.39 0.85
N LEU A 136 -10.07 7.59 0.29
CA LEU A 136 -8.91 7.05 1.02
C LEU A 136 -7.61 7.59 0.45
N TYR A 137 -6.85 8.26 1.30
CA TYR A 137 -5.50 8.74 1.06
C TYR A 137 -4.52 7.87 1.85
N PHE A 138 -3.44 7.41 1.23
CA PHE A 138 -2.44 6.61 1.93
C PHE A 138 -1.06 6.70 1.29
N SER A 139 -0.07 6.21 2.03
CA SER A 139 1.28 5.94 1.58
C SER A 139 1.63 4.50 1.87
N THR A 140 2.62 3.96 1.15
CA THR A 140 3.14 2.61 1.40
C THR A 140 4.11 2.62 2.58
N SER A 141 4.37 1.45 3.17
CA SER A 141 5.20 1.33 4.38
C SER A 141 6.64 1.84 4.21
N ASP A 142 7.18 1.74 2.99
CA ASP A 142 8.55 2.11 2.62
C ASP A 142 8.60 3.21 1.54
N ASN A 143 7.49 3.93 1.33
CA ASN A 143 7.35 5.02 0.37
C ASN A 143 7.57 4.64 -1.10
N THR A 144 7.64 3.35 -1.42
CA THR A 144 7.64 2.89 -2.81
C THR A 144 6.27 3.09 -3.46
N SER A 145 6.23 3.25 -4.78
CA SER A 145 4.96 3.38 -5.49
C SER A 145 4.12 2.10 -5.35
N PRO A 146 2.85 2.17 -4.88
CA PRO A 146 1.94 1.03 -4.79
C PRO A 146 1.61 0.44 -6.16
N LEU A 147 1.80 1.20 -7.25
CA LEU A 147 1.60 0.71 -8.62
C LEU A 147 2.73 -0.21 -9.10
N ASN A 148 3.91 -0.12 -8.48
CA ASN A 148 5.13 -0.76 -8.98
C ASN A 148 5.75 -1.75 -7.99
N ASN A 149 5.34 -1.74 -6.72
CA ASN A 149 5.95 -2.56 -5.67
C ASN A 149 5.40 -3.99 -5.58
N GLY A 150 4.36 -4.33 -6.36
CA GLY A 150 3.77 -5.66 -6.42
C GLY A 150 3.02 -6.11 -5.17
N ARG A 151 2.69 -5.17 -4.26
CA ARG A 151 2.01 -5.48 -2.99
C ARG A 151 0.49 -5.46 -3.14
N LYS A 152 -0.18 -6.20 -2.27
CA LYS A 152 -1.65 -6.23 -2.17
C LYS A 152 -2.11 -5.30 -1.07
N TYR A 153 -3.10 -4.48 -1.37
CA TYR A 153 -3.68 -3.54 -0.43
C TYR A 153 -5.12 -3.96 -0.12
N SER A 154 -5.51 -3.86 1.13
CA SER A 154 -6.87 -4.18 1.57
C SER A 154 -7.27 -3.36 2.77
N TYR A 155 -8.57 -3.23 3.00
CA TYR A 155 -9.09 -2.54 4.18
C TYR A 155 -10.22 -3.33 4.82
N LYS A 156 -10.54 -2.99 6.06
CA LYS A 156 -11.80 -3.38 6.69
C LYS A 156 -12.28 -2.26 7.60
N MET A 157 -13.59 -2.25 7.85
CA MET A 157 -14.16 -1.45 8.93
C MET A 157 -14.07 -2.25 10.22
N LYS A 158 -13.64 -1.61 11.30
CA LYS A 158 -13.72 -2.19 12.64
C LYS A 158 -15.17 -2.20 13.13
#